data_AF-A0A920KTK6-F1
#
_entry.id   AF-A0A920KTK6-F1
#
_cell.length_a   1.000
_cell.length_b   1.000
_cell.length_c   1.000
_cell.angle_alpha   90.00
_cell.angle_beta   90.00
_cell.angle_gamma   90.00
#
_symmetry.space_group_name_H-M   'P 1'
#
loop_
_entity.id
_entity.type
_entity.pdbx_description
1 polymer ?
#
loop_
_entity_poly.entity_id
_entity_poly.type
_entity_poly.pdbx_seq_one_letter_code
_entity_poly.pdbx_strand_id
1 'polypeptide(L)'
;MNRKAETLYTASGPGLETSGGSVANTMVGIAQLGGPGRLHRTVRDDQLGGIFSHDIRAVGARFETPAATSGATTARCRSMYPGRGAHHVHVPRGLHQLEPEDLDLSMVRETKVLYLEGYLWDSPAAKRRLHRRSGSLP
;
A
#
# COMPACT_ATOMS: atom_id res chain seq x y z
N MET A 1 -21.29 -1.41 -8.01
CA MET A 1 -20.24 -0.62 -8.67
C MET A 1 -20.78 0.80 -8.89
N ASN A 2 -19.99 1.88 -8.70
CA ASN A 2 -20.49 3.27 -8.67
C ASN A 2 -20.47 3.89 -10.08
N ARG A 3 -21.63 4.34 -10.60
CA ARG A 3 -21.85 4.84 -11.98
C ARG A 3 -20.86 5.92 -12.44
N LYS A 4 -20.37 6.76 -11.52
CA LYS A 4 -19.37 7.81 -11.81
C LYS A 4 -17.99 7.24 -12.18
N ALA A 5 -17.61 6.09 -11.62
CA ALA A 5 -16.29 5.49 -11.86
C ALA A 5 -16.16 4.91 -13.28
N GLU A 6 -17.25 4.37 -13.83
CA GLU A 6 -17.30 3.86 -15.21
C GLU A 6 -17.23 4.99 -16.24
N THR A 7 -17.99 6.07 -16.05
CA THR A 7 -17.93 7.24 -16.96
C THR A 7 -16.52 7.83 -17.04
N LEU A 8 -15.81 7.92 -15.91
CA LEU A 8 -14.42 8.36 -15.87
C LEU A 8 -13.49 7.34 -16.54
N TYR A 9 -13.75 6.03 -16.42
CA TYR A 9 -12.97 4.98 -17.08
C TYR A 9 -13.01 5.13 -18.59
N THR A 10 -14.21 5.23 -19.16
CA THR A 10 -14.40 5.30 -20.61
C THR A 10 -13.85 6.60 -21.20
N ALA A 11 -13.82 7.69 -20.42
CA ALA A 11 -13.31 8.98 -20.86
C ALA A 11 -11.77 9.15 -20.78
N SER A 12 -11.05 8.25 -20.08
CA SER A 12 -9.64 8.45 -19.74
C SER A 12 -8.64 8.13 -20.87
N GLY A 13 -9.06 7.50 -21.98
CA GLY A 13 -8.14 7.07 -23.04
C GLY A 13 -7.14 6.00 -22.59
N PRO A 14 -6.08 5.73 -23.38
CA PRO A 14 -5.01 4.79 -23.02
C PRO A 14 -4.30 5.23 -21.74
N GLY A 15 -4.06 4.29 -20.82
CA GLY A 15 -3.38 4.54 -19.55
C GLY A 15 -2.10 3.71 -19.42
N LEU A 16 -1.16 4.21 -18.63
CA LEU A 16 -0.02 3.43 -18.14
C LEU A 16 -0.37 2.83 -16.78
N GLU A 17 -0.04 1.57 -16.59
CA GLU A 17 -0.11 0.91 -15.29
C GLU A 17 1.28 0.84 -14.69
N THR A 18 1.42 1.30 -13.44
CA THR A 18 2.66 1.24 -12.69
C THR A 18 2.36 0.98 -11.22
N SER A 19 3.27 0.28 -10.56
CA SER A 19 3.21 0.07 -9.11
C SER A 19 3.28 1.40 -8.37
N GLY A 20 2.45 1.55 -7.33
CA GLY A 20 2.36 2.79 -6.56
C GLY A 20 1.83 2.59 -5.14
N GLY A 21 1.44 3.67 -4.49
CA GLY A 21 1.09 3.73 -3.07
C GLY A 21 2.10 4.59 -2.30
N SER A 22 1.65 5.39 -1.33
CA SER A 22 2.49 6.41 -0.72
C SER A 22 3.68 5.79 0.04
N VAL A 23 3.43 4.80 0.90
CA VAL A 23 4.48 4.08 1.64
C VAL A 23 5.39 3.31 0.69
N ALA A 24 4.83 2.71 -0.36
CA ALA A 24 5.63 1.99 -1.36
C ALA A 24 6.59 2.94 -2.09
N ASN A 25 6.13 4.12 -2.49
CA ASN A 25 6.97 5.13 -3.14
C ASN A 25 8.05 5.67 -2.19
N THR A 26 7.73 5.88 -0.92
CA THR A 26 8.74 6.23 0.11
C THR A 26 9.79 5.13 0.23
N MET A 27 9.38 3.86 0.20
CA MET A 27 10.30 2.72 0.27
C MET A 27 11.23 2.65 -0.94
N VAL A 28 10.73 2.95 -2.15
CA VAL A 28 11.58 3.10 -3.35
C VAL A 28 12.63 4.18 -3.11
N GLY A 29 12.25 5.34 -2.57
CA GLY A 29 13.19 6.41 -2.24
C GLY A 29 14.25 5.99 -1.22
N ILE A 30 13.86 5.29 -0.15
CA ILE A 30 14.80 4.74 0.84
C ILE A 30 15.80 3.79 0.17
N ALA A 31 15.32 2.87 -0.66
CA ALA A 31 16.18 1.90 -1.33
C ALA A 31 17.14 2.56 -2.34
N GLN A 32 16.68 3.56 -3.09
CA GLN A 32 17.53 4.34 -4.01
C GLN A 32 18.65 5.12 -3.29
N LEU A 33 18.42 5.50 -2.04
CA LEU A 33 19.43 6.12 -1.18
C LEU A 33 20.37 5.09 -0.51
N GLY A 34 20.24 3.81 -0.84
CA GLY A 34 21.03 2.71 -0.25
C GLY A 34 20.56 2.30 1.16
N GLY A 35 19.40 2.79 1.60
CA GLY A 35 18.84 2.47 2.90
C GLY A 35 18.14 1.10 2.91
N PRO A 36 18.22 0.34 4.01
CA PRO A 36 17.42 -0.86 4.17
C PRO A 36 15.97 -0.50 4.49
N GLY A 37 15.03 -1.33 4.06
CA GLY A 37 13.64 -1.14 4.42
C GLY A 37 12.77 -2.37 4.18
N ARG A 38 11.72 -2.46 4.99
CA ARG A 38 10.71 -3.50 4.93
C ARG A 38 9.37 -2.86 4.66
N LEU A 39 8.62 -3.41 3.73
CA LEU A 39 7.25 -2.98 3.44
C LEU A 39 6.28 -4.08 3.88
N HIS A 40 5.23 -3.68 4.59
CA HIS A 40 4.06 -4.51 4.80
C HIS A 40 2.89 -3.94 3.99
N ARG A 41 2.31 -4.76 3.12
CA ARG A 41 1.11 -4.43 2.34
C ARG A 41 0.41 -5.70 1.92
N THR A 42 -0.91 -5.72 2.07
CA THR A 42 -1.71 -6.84 1.56
C THR A 42 -2.01 -6.64 0.08
N VAL A 43 -1.70 -7.66 -0.72
CA VAL A 43 -2.05 -7.77 -2.14
C VAL A 43 -2.86 -9.03 -2.35
N ARG A 44 -3.65 -9.09 -3.42
CA ARG A 44 -4.36 -10.32 -3.81
C ARG A 44 -3.43 -11.20 -4.63
N ASP A 45 -3.63 -12.52 -4.59
CA ASP A 45 -3.09 -13.44 -5.59
C ASP A 45 -3.82 -13.23 -6.94
N ASP A 46 -3.48 -12.12 -7.58
CA ASP A 46 -3.94 -11.70 -8.90
C ASP A 46 -2.77 -11.06 -9.67
N GLN A 47 -2.98 -10.79 -10.96
CA GLN A 47 -1.94 -10.23 -11.83
C GLN A 47 -1.31 -8.95 -11.26
N LEU A 48 -2.12 -8.06 -10.69
CA LEU A 48 -1.66 -6.77 -10.18
C LEU A 48 -0.89 -6.93 -8.87
N GLY A 49 -1.30 -7.86 -8.02
CA GLY A 49 -0.57 -8.23 -6.81
C GLY A 49 0.77 -8.85 -7.15
N GLY A 50 0.83 -9.67 -8.19
CA GLY A 50 2.07 -10.22 -8.75
C GLY A 50 3.02 -9.13 -9.23
N ILE A 51 2.55 -8.20 -10.07
CA ILE A 51 3.33 -7.05 -10.58
C ILE A 51 3.84 -6.20 -9.42
N PHE A 52 2.98 -5.81 -8.48
CA PHE A 52 3.39 -5.02 -7.32
C PHE A 52 4.49 -5.72 -6.49
N SER A 53 4.29 -7.01 -6.22
CA SER A 53 5.22 -7.81 -5.43
C SER A 53 6.57 -8.01 -6.12
N HIS A 54 6.56 -8.10 -7.45
CA HIS A 54 7.78 -8.12 -8.26
C HIS A 54 8.51 -6.78 -8.17
N ASP A 55 7.82 -5.68 -8.51
CA ASP A 55 8.43 -4.36 -8.64
C ASP A 55 9.05 -3.87 -7.33
N ILE A 56 8.33 -4.07 -6.21
CA ILE A 56 8.81 -3.62 -4.90
C ILE A 56 10.03 -4.42 -4.41
N ARG A 57 10.16 -5.68 -4.81
CA ARG A 57 11.35 -6.49 -4.52
C ARG A 57 12.50 -6.13 -5.44
N ALA A 58 12.21 -5.83 -6.71
CA ALA A 58 13.20 -5.43 -7.69
C ALA A 58 13.93 -4.12 -7.31
N VAL A 59 13.25 -3.20 -6.61
CA VAL A 59 13.90 -2.00 -6.05
C VAL A 59 14.75 -2.27 -4.81
N GLY A 60 14.77 -3.50 -4.28
CA GLY A 60 15.57 -3.89 -3.11
C GLY A 60 14.83 -3.81 -1.77
N ALA A 61 13.53 -3.51 -1.76
CA ALA A 61 12.75 -3.52 -0.52
C ALA A 61 12.40 -4.96 -0.10
N ARG A 62 12.50 -5.24 1.20
CA ARG A 62 12.07 -6.54 1.74
C ARG A 62 10.56 -6.58 1.86
N PHE A 63 9.93 -7.43 1.05
CA PHE A 63 8.48 -7.59 0.96
C PHE A 63 8.08 -9.06 1.09
N GLU A 64 7.62 -9.44 2.29
CA GLU A 64 7.35 -10.83 2.68
C GLU A 64 5.87 -11.10 2.99
N THR A 65 5.02 -10.07 2.91
CA THR A 65 3.57 -10.24 3.14
C THR A 65 3.02 -11.25 2.12
N PRO A 66 2.40 -12.36 2.58
CA PRO A 66 1.79 -13.33 1.68
C PRO A 66 0.64 -12.69 0.89
N ALA A 67 0.49 -13.12 -0.36
CA ALA A 67 -0.67 -12.72 -1.16
C ALA A 67 -1.95 -13.34 -0.58
N ALA A 68 -3.01 -12.54 -0.48
CA ALA A 68 -4.31 -13.01 -0.05
C ALA A 68 -4.94 -13.91 -1.13
N THR A 69 -5.43 -15.08 -0.72
CA THR A 69 -6.11 -16.05 -1.60
C THR A 69 -7.62 -15.90 -1.61
N SER A 70 -8.18 -15.04 -0.76
CA SER A 70 -9.61 -14.73 -0.66
C SER A 70 -9.85 -13.21 -0.47
N GLY A 71 -11.09 -12.76 -0.59
CA GLY A 71 -11.44 -11.33 -0.48
C GLY A 71 -11.31 -10.52 -1.78
N ALA A 72 -11.24 -9.19 -1.64
CA ALA A 72 -11.22 -8.24 -2.74
C ALA A 72 -9.93 -8.33 -3.60
N THR A 73 -9.98 -7.77 -4.81
CA THR A 73 -8.81 -7.70 -5.71
C THR A 73 -7.75 -6.72 -5.18
N THR A 74 -6.52 -6.81 -5.70
CA THR A 74 -5.45 -5.88 -5.39
C THR A 74 -5.92 -4.43 -5.62
N ALA A 75 -5.61 -3.59 -4.63
CA ALA A 75 -5.88 -2.17 -4.63
C ALA A 75 -5.32 -1.48 -5.89
N ARG A 76 -6.16 -0.68 -6.58
CA ARG A 76 -5.73 0.18 -7.68
C ARG A 76 -6.10 1.63 -7.43
N CYS A 77 -5.20 2.51 -7.81
CA CYS A 77 -5.44 3.94 -7.87
C CYS A 77 -5.48 4.36 -9.34
N ARG A 78 -6.54 5.07 -9.74
CA ARG A 78 -6.54 5.79 -11.01
C ARG A 78 -6.14 7.24 -10.74
N SER A 79 -5.03 7.65 -11.33
CA SER A 79 -4.60 9.05 -11.41
C SER A 79 -4.94 9.60 -12.80
N MET A 80 -5.84 10.57 -12.86
CA MET A 80 -6.15 11.31 -14.10
C MET A 80 -5.52 12.69 -14.05
N TYR A 81 -4.94 13.12 -15.17
CA TYR A 81 -4.28 14.43 -15.32
C TYR A 81 -5.03 15.30 -16.33
N PRO A 82 -6.17 15.90 -15.96
CA PRO A 82 -6.87 16.85 -16.83
C PRO A 82 -6.09 18.17 -16.88
N GLY A 83 -5.11 18.28 -17.79
CA GLY A 83 -4.35 19.51 -17.99
C GLY A 83 -3.43 19.91 -16.82
N ARG A 84 -2.95 21.16 -16.84
CA ARG A 84 -1.86 21.64 -15.97
C ARG A 84 -2.23 21.60 -14.48
N GLY A 85 -1.80 20.55 -13.78
CA GLY A 85 -1.60 20.53 -12.33
C GLY A 85 -2.68 19.87 -11.48
N ALA A 86 -3.83 19.50 -12.05
CA ALA A 86 -4.84 18.71 -11.33
C ALA A 86 -4.53 17.22 -11.46
N HIS A 87 -4.53 16.49 -10.34
CA HIS A 87 -4.57 15.04 -10.34
C HIS A 87 -5.80 14.57 -9.57
N HIS A 88 -6.61 13.72 -10.19
CA HIS A 88 -7.72 13.06 -9.51
C HIS A 88 -7.32 11.62 -9.21
N VAL A 89 -7.29 11.29 -7.92
CA VAL A 89 -7.06 9.93 -7.41
C VAL A 89 -8.40 9.29 -7.09
N HIS A 90 -8.72 8.20 -7.78
CA HIS A 90 -9.84 7.33 -7.42
C HIS A 90 -9.33 5.95 -7.03
N VAL A 91 -9.67 5.53 -5.82
CA VAL A 91 -9.33 4.20 -5.28
C VAL A 91 -10.64 3.44 -5.06
N PRO A 92 -11.09 2.60 -6.01
CA PRO A 92 -12.20 1.69 -5.76
C PRO A 92 -11.89 0.81 -4.53
N ARG A 93 -12.92 0.41 -3.78
CA ARG A 93 -12.74 -0.56 -2.68
C ARG A 93 -12.09 -1.83 -3.22
N GLY A 94 -10.85 -2.06 -2.79
CA GLY A 94 -10.01 -3.21 -3.03
C GLY A 94 -9.45 -3.66 -1.68
N LEU A 95 -8.46 -4.55 -1.70
CA LEU A 95 -7.82 -5.03 -0.48
C LEU A 95 -6.97 -3.89 0.15
N HIS A 96 -7.59 -3.09 1.01
CA HIS A 96 -6.97 -1.89 1.62
C HIS A 96 -6.87 -1.95 3.15
N GLN A 97 -7.58 -2.89 3.77
CA GLN A 97 -7.79 -2.87 5.21
C GLN A 97 -6.73 -3.74 5.86
N LEU A 98 -5.72 -3.06 6.42
CA LEU A 98 -4.78 -3.67 7.35
C LEU A 98 -5.53 -3.85 8.67
N GLU A 99 -5.82 -5.09 9.03
CA GLU A 99 -6.32 -5.40 10.35
C GLU A 99 -5.15 -5.48 11.34
N PRO A 100 -5.37 -5.23 12.64
CA PRO A 100 -4.32 -5.33 13.63
C PRO A 100 -3.58 -6.68 13.58
N GLU A 101 -4.27 -7.74 13.18
CA GLU A 101 -3.77 -9.11 13.05
C GLU A 101 -2.75 -9.27 11.92
N ASP A 102 -2.82 -8.43 10.89
CA ASP A 102 -1.91 -8.46 9.75
C ASP A 102 -0.53 -7.86 10.09
N LEU A 103 -0.43 -7.10 11.18
CA LEU A 103 0.83 -6.50 11.63
C LEU A 103 1.80 -7.56 12.18
N ASP A 104 2.86 -7.81 11.43
CA ASP A 104 4.03 -8.53 11.92
C ASP A 104 4.80 -7.68 12.95
N LEU A 105 4.56 -7.97 14.23
CA LEU A 105 5.20 -7.26 15.35
C LEU A 105 6.69 -7.58 15.51
N SER A 106 7.22 -8.60 14.82
CA SER A 106 8.67 -8.87 14.80
C SER A 106 9.38 -7.87 13.90
N MET A 107 8.83 -7.61 12.71
CA MET A 107 9.27 -6.55 11.80
C MET A 107 9.36 -5.20 12.50
N VAL A 108 8.30 -4.82 13.24
CA VAL A 108 8.26 -3.53 13.95
C VAL A 108 9.38 -3.40 14.99
N ARG A 109 9.77 -4.51 15.65
CA ARG A 109 10.83 -4.51 16.67
C ARG A 109 12.23 -4.33 16.08
N GLU A 110 12.43 -4.78 14.85
CA GLU A 110 13.72 -4.69 14.15
C GLU A 110 13.91 -3.33 13.46
N THR A 111 12.87 -2.51 13.36
CA THR A 111 12.89 -1.22 12.65
C THR A 111 13.09 -0.04 13.59
N LYS A 112 13.95 0.91 13.20
CA LYS A 112 14.15 2.18 13.93
C LYS A 112 12.97 3.16 13.76
N VAL A 113 12.27 3.07 12.63
CA VAL A 113 11.17 3.97 12.28
C VAL A 113 10.04 3.13 11.70
N LEU A 114 8.83 3.32 12.23
CA LEU A 114 7.60 2.80 11.65
C LEU A 114 6.86 3.95 10.97
N TYR A 115 6.69 3.86 9.65
CA TYR A 115 5.94 4.81 8.85
C TYR A 115 4.62 4.18 8.40
N LEU A 116 3.50 4.85 8.69
CA LEU A 116 2.15 4.39 8.39
C LEU A 116 1.41 5.44 7.55
N GLU A 117 0.61 4.98 6.59
CA GLU A 117 -0.33 5.85 5.89
C GLU A 117 -1.47 6.29 6.82
N GLY A 118 -1.85 7.58 6.75
CA GLY A 118 -2.76 8.20 7.72
C GLY A 118 -4.14 7.54 7.82
N TYR A 119 -4.63 6.90 6.76
CA TYR A 119 -5.91 6.17 6.77
C TYR A 119 -5.90 4.89 7.63
N LEU A 120 -4.72 4.41 8.05
CA LEU A 120 -4.58 3.33 9.03
C LEU A 120 -4.65 3.83 10.47
N TRP A 121 -4.38 5.13 10.69
CA TRP A 121 -4.45 5.71 12.02
C TRP A 121 -5.89 5.72 12.53
N ASP A 122 -6.91 5.84 11.68
CA ASP A 122 -8.29 6.02 12.16
C ASP A 122 -8.92 4.77 12.80
N SER A 123 -8.30 3.58 12.73
CA SER A 123 -8.77 2.38 13.43
C SER A 123 -8.38 2.40 14.92
N PRO A 124 -9.33 2.49 15.87
CA PRO A 124 -9.02 2.45 17.30
C PRO A 124 -8.38 1.12 17.73
N ALA A 125 -8.68 0.03 17.02
CA ALA A 125 -8.08 -1.29 17.29
C ALA A 125 -6.61 -1.34 16.89
N ALA A 126 -6.27 -0.80 15.71
CA ALA A 126 -4.89 -0.70 15.24
C ALA A 126 -4.04 0.16 16.19
N LYS A 127 -4.55 1.35 16.60
CA LYS A 127 -3.88 2.21 17.59
C LYS A 127 -3.59 1.47 18.89
N ARG A 128 -4.58 0.76 19.46
CA ARG A 128 -4.39 0.05 20.74
C ARG A 128 -3.32 -1.03 20.67
N ARG A 129 -3.24 -1.78 19.58
CA ARG A 129 -2.23 -2.83 19.39
C ARG A 129 -0.82 -2.24 19.25
N LEU A 130 -0.69 -1.11 18.55
CA LEU A 130 0.56 -0.35 18.45
C LEU A 130 0.97 0.24 19.83
N HIS A 131 0.08 0.94 20.52
CA HIS A 131 0.37 1.60 21.80
C HIS A 131 0.69 0.62 22.95
N ARG A 132 -0.03 -0.50 23.07
CA ARG A 132 0.27 -1.53 24.08
C ARG A 132 1.70 -2.07 23.95
N ARG A 133 2.30 -1.98 22.76
CA ARG A 133 3.65 -2.47 22.48
C ARG A 133 4.70 -1.37 22.62
N SER A 134 4.40 -0.12 22.27
CA SER A 134 5.32 1.02 22.46
C SER A 134 5.71 1.23 23.93
N GLY A 135 4.83 0.88 24.88
CA GLY A 135 5.13 0.89 26.32
C GLY A 135 5.94 -0.32 26.83
N SER A 136 6.40 -1.20 25.94
CA SER A 136 7.18 -2.42 26.26
C SER A 136 8.54 -2.47 25.56
N LEU A 137 9.01 -1.34 25.02
CA LEU A 137 10.39 -1.20 24.57
C LEU A 137 11.29 -1.01 25.81
N PRO A 138 12.39 -1.77 25.95
CA PRO A 138 13.37 -1.54 27.01
C PRO A 138 14.05 -0.16 26.85
#